data_AF-A0AAU3G3H1-F1
#
_entry.id   AF-A0AAU3G3H1-F1
#
_cell.length_a   1.000
_cell.length_b   1.000
_cell.length_c   1.000
_cell.angle_alpha   90.00
_cell.angle_beta   90.00
_cell.angle_gamma   90.00
#
_symmetry.space_group_name_H-M   'P 1'
#
loop_
_entity.id
_entity.type
_entity.pdbx_description
1 polymer ?
#
loop_
_entity_poly.entity_id
_entity_poly.type
_entity_poly.pdbx_seq_one_letter_code
_entity_poly.pdbx_strand_id
1 'polypeptide(L)'
;MLPLRRLNPLVAGTGVLVASIMMAVGLIGVPLDTLHLTIGRSAALDRGPATALAMVLLAASSLGLLACLRAVRAPVSGWPERLVAVWAASLTGTALLPGTVAADIMIVVALVALAGAAALMVRRFGDDERWRPAARPLEWLSLGAGGALAVLTYVALPGHRVMVGTVEWSLLGIETAVLAVVAVHLTRITWSLADAPSATPAPAVAAMPVAFTSAPAMPVAAPAMPAATAVPASVAAATPVPVESAPTVVPAPTRSRPVSPARTPARMPARTPAMSAGRALAMMLAPAMKSTSSSAGQSTRVLSRH
;
A
#
# COMPACT_ATOMS: atom_id res chain seq x y z
N MET A 1 -18.45 -20.11 24.19
CA MET A 1 -17.22 -19.53 23.58
C MET A 1 -17.42 -18.87 22.20
N LEU A 2 -18.62 -18.85 21.61
CA LEU A 2 -18.90 -18.17 20.33
C LEU A 2 -18.93 -16.62 20.31
N PRO A 3 -19.23 -15.88 21.41
CA PRO A 3 -19.39 -14.41 21.30
C PRO A 3 -18.07 -13.66 21.13
N LEU A 4 -16.96 -14.17 21.65
CA LEU A 4 -15.63 -13.55 21.52
C LEU A 4 -15.12 -13.51 20.08
N ARG A 5 -15.46 -14.51 19.26
CA ARG A 5 -15.13 -14.50 17.82
C ARG A 5 -15.93 -13.47 17.02
N ARG A 6 -17.13 -13.09 17.50
CA ARG A 6 -17.99 -12.08 16.86
C ARG A 6 -17.62 -10.65 17.23
N LEU A 7 -17.07 -10.44 18.42
CA LEU A 7 -16.62 -9.11 18.87
C LEU A 7 -15.36 -8.63 18.15
N ASN A 8 -14.46 -9.56 17.77
CA ASN A 8 -13.18 -9.20 17.17
C ASN A 8 -13.28 -8.37 15.86
N PRO A 9 -14.10 -8.75 14.85
CA PRO A 9 -14.25 -7.93 13.63
C PRO A 9 -14.94 -6.60 13.90
N LEU A 10 -15.83 -6.53 14.89
CA LEU A 10 -16.48 -5.28 15.29
C LEU A 10 -15.48 -4.31 15.92
N VAL A 11 -14.60 -4.79 16.81
CA VAL A 11 -13.55 -3.98 17.43
C VAL A 11 -12.54 -3.48 16.39
N ALA A 12 -12.16 -4.34 15.43
CA ALA A 12 -11.29 -3.92 14.32
C ALA A 12 -11.99 -2.88 13.42
N GLY A 13 -13.26 -3.10 13.08
CA GLY A 13 -14.05 -2.19 12.26
C GLY A 13 -14.30 -0.84 12.93
N THR A 14 -14.63 -0.82 14.22
CA THR A 14 -14.79 0.44 14.98
C THR A 14 -13.46 1.17 15.12
N GLY A 15 -12.34 0.46 15.29
CA GLY A 15 -11.00 1.05 15.28
C GLY A 15 -10.69 1.79 13.97
N VAL A 16 -10.93 1.13 12.83
CA VAL A 16 -10.76 1.75 11.50
C VAL A 16 -11.68 2.97 11.34
N LEU A 17 -12.94 2.85 11.77
CA LEU A 17 -13.92 3.94 11.65
C LEU A 17 -13.54 5.14 12.53
N VAL A 18 -13.15 4.91 13.78
CA VAL A 18 -12.69 5.96 14.70
C VAL A 18 -11.40 6.62 14.17
N ALA A 19 -10.44 5.83 13.68
CA ALA A 19 -9.23 6.36 13.06
C ALA A 19 -9.55 7.23 11.83
N SER A 20 -10.47 6.78 10.98
CA SER A 20 -10.93 7.52 9.81
C SER A 20 -11.60 8.84 10.19
N ILE A 21 -12.46 8.82 11.22
CA ILE A 21 -13.12 10.04 11.74
C ILE A 21 -12.08 11.00 12.33
N MET A 22 -11.15 10.51 13.16
CA MET A 22 -10.09 11.35 13.71
C MET A 22 -9.24 12.00 12.62
N MET A 23 -8.92 11.24 11.56
CA MET A 23 -8.18 11.75 10.41
C MET A 23 -9.00 12.79 9.63
N ALA A 24 -10.30 12.57 9.44
CA ALA A 24 -11.19 13.54 8.81
C ALA A 24 -11.37 14.82 9.63
N VAL A 25 -11.52 14.71 10.96
CA VAL A 25 -11.56 15.85 11.88
C VAL A 25 -10.24 16.62 11.83
N GLY A 26 -9.12 15.89 11.79
CA GLY A 26 -7.79 16.44 11.59
C GLY A 26 -7.60 17.12 10.23
N LEU A 27 -8.47 16.87 9.25
CA LEU A 27 -8.47 17.53 7.94
C LEU A 27 -9.36 18.78 7.92
N ILE A 28 -10.53 18.73 8.58
CA ILE A 28 -11.51 19.83 8.62
C ILE A 28 -10.97 21.05 9.40
N GLY A 29 -10.10 20.82 10.38
CA GLY A 29 -9.48 21.89 11.17
C GLY A 29 -8.30 22.60 10.51
N VAL A 30 -7.84 22.14 9.34
CA VAL A 30 -6.61 22.64 8.71
C VAL A 30 -6.94 23.86 7.84
N PRO A 31 -6.35 25.04 8.10
CA PRO A 31 -6.56 26.19 7.23
C PRO A 31 -6.12 25.88 5.79
N LEU A 32 -6.86 26.39 4.80
CA LEU A 32 -6.60 26.13 3.37
C LEU A 32 -5.18 26.50 2.91
N ASP A 33 -4.53 27.46 3.58
CA ASP A 33 -3.12 27.83 3.34
C ASP A 33 -2.12 26.69 3.64
N THR A 34 -2.52 25.69 4.44
CA THR A 34 -1.68 24.53 4.81
C THR A 34 -1.69 23.44 3.73
N LEU A 35 -2.50 23.55 2.68
CA LEU A 35 -2.53 22.57 1.58
C LEU A 35 -1.22 22.55 0.75
N HIS A 36 -0.39 23.58 0.90
CA HIS A 36 0.96 23.65 0.33
C HIS A 36 2.02 22.93 1.17
N LEU A 37 1.69 22.47 2.38
CA LEU A 37 2.62 21.77 3.28
C LEU A 37 2.47 20.25 3.12
N THR A 38 3.60 19.56 2.95
CA THR A 38 3.67 18.10 2.94
C THR A 38 3.24 17.55 4.30
N ILE A 39 2.63 16.36 4.38
CA ILE A 39 2.18 15.68 5.61
C ILE A 39 3.30 15.67 6.66
N GLY A 40 4.56 15.41 6.27
CA GLY A 40 5.71 15.45 7.17
C GLY A 40 5.97 16.84 7.77
N ARG A 41 5.71 17.91 7.01
CA ARG A 41 5.90 19.30 7.44
C ARG A 41 4.69 19.85 8.20
N SER A 42 3.47 19.43 7.83
CA SER A 42 2.26 19.69 8.60
C SER A 42 2.31 18.98 9.96
N ALA A 43 2.81 17.74 10.02
CA ALA A 43 3.05 17.04 11.30
C ALA A 43 4.11 17.74 12.17
N ALA A 44 5.15 18.31 11.54
CA ALA A 44 6.20 19.04 12.25
C ALA A 44 5.74 20.44 12.75
N LEU A 45 4.89 21.12 11.98
CA LEU A 45 4.39 22.47 12.29
C LEU A 45 3.17 22.46 13.22
N ASP A 46 2.26 21.51 13.04
CA ASP A 46 0.93 21.54 13.66
C ASP A 46 0.81 20.65 14.91
N ARG A 47 1.89 19.94 15.30
CA ARG A 47 2.13 19.26 16.61
C ARG A 47 0.88 18.76 17.37
N GLY A 48 -0.11 18.23 16.68
CA GLY A 48 -1.27 17.65 17.31
C GLY A 48 -0.91 16.24 17.78
N PRO A 49 -0.89 15.92 19.09
CA PRO A 49 -0.85 14.53 19.54
C PRO A 49 -1.96 13.69 18.88
N ALA A 50 -3.03 14.35 18.41
CA ALA A 50 -4.11 13.77 17.62
C ALA A 50 -3.63 13.07 16.33
N THR A 51 -2.72 13.66 15.54
CA THR A 51 -2.30 13.08 14.26
C THR A 51 -1.40 11.86 14.46
N ALA A 52 -0.49 11.94 15.43
CA ALA A 52 0.35 10.80 15.82
C ALA A 52 -0.52 9.66 16.38
N LEU A 53 -1.50 9.99 17.24
CA LEU A 53 -2.44 9.01 17.78
C LEU A 53 -3.31 8.40 16.69
N ALA A 54 -3.76 9.18 15.70
CA ALA A 54 -4.50 8.67 14.55
C ALA A 54 -3.66 7.69 13.72
N MET A 55 -2.39 7.99 13.43
CA MET A 55 -1.49 7.07 12.72
C MET A 55 -1.29 5.76 13.49
N VAL A 56 -1.05 5.83 14.80
CA VAL A 56 -0.88 4.63 15.64
C VAL A 56 -2.18 3.82 15.71
N LEU A 57 -3.32 4.49 15.89
CA LEU A 57 -4.62 3.84 15.94
C LEU A 57 -4.95 3.18 14.60
N LEU A 58 -4.62 3.83 13.49
CA LEU A 58 -4.81 3.30 12.14
C LEU A 58 -3.91 2.09 11.88
N ALA A 59 -2.63 2.16 12.28
CA ALA A 59 -1.70 1.04 12.22
C ALA A 59 -2.21 -0.15 13.05
N ALA A 60 -2.61 0.08 14.31
CA ALA A 60 -3.17 -0.95 15.19
C ALA A 60 -4.45 -1.57 14.61
N SER A 61 -5.34 -0.74 14.07
CA SER A 61 -6.60 -1.18 13.46
C SER A 61 -6.36 -2.04 12.23
N SER A 62 -5.38 -1.71 11.40
CA SER A 62 -5.01 -2.53 10.23
C SER A 62 -4.46 -3.90 10.62
N LEU A 63 -3.69 -3.99 11.70
CA LEU A 63 -3.21 -5.28 12.23
C LEU A 63 -4.37 -6.10 12.81
N GLY A 64 -5.31 -5.45 13.50
CA GLY A 64 -6.56 -6.07 13.94
C GLY A 64 -7.39 -6.60 12.76
N LEU A 65 -7.51 -5.81 11.69
CA LEU A 65 -8.19 -6.23 10.46
C LEU A 65 -7.49 -7.42 9.82
N LEU A 66 -6.16 -7.41 9.74
CA LEU A 66 -5.36 -8.52 9.23
C LEU A 66 -5.55 -9.80 10.06
N ALA A 67 -5.59 -9.69 11.39
CA ALA A 67 -5.88 -10.80 12.28
C ALA A 67 -7.31 -11.36 12.05
N CYS A 68 -8.29 -10.50 11.80
CA CYS A 68 -9.66 -10.94 11.51
C CYS A 68 -9.77 -11.59 10.11
N LEU A 69 -9.07 -11.07 9.10
CA LEU A 69 -8.98 -11.69 7.78
C LEU A 69 -8.37 -13.10 7.87
N ARG A 70 -7.31 -13.27 8.67
CA ARG A 70 -6.73 -14.58 8.99
C ARG A 70 -7.74 -15.50 9.67
N ALA A 71 -8.50 -14.98 10.64
CA ALA A 71 -9.50 -15.77 11.37
C ALA A 71 -10.62 -16.30 10.47
N VAL A 72 -11.02 -15.53 9.44
CA VAL A 72 -12.03 -15.93 8.44
C VAL A 72 -11.41 -16.71 7.26
N ARG A 73 -10.09 -16.95 7.29
CA ARG A 73 -9.33 -17.60 6.20
C ARG A 73 -9.51 -16.88 4.85
N ALA A 74 -9.57 -15.56 4.87
CA ALA A 74 -9.59 -14.75 3.65
C ALA A 74 -8.31 -15.00 2.82
N PRO A 75 -8.35 -14.88 1.48
CA PRO A 75 -7.23 -15.20 0.60
C PRO A 75 -6.11 -14.13 0.62
N VAL A 76 -5.73 -13.60 1.78
CA VAL A 76 -4.71 -12.55 1.97
C VAL A 76 -3.33 -13.08 2.37
N SER A 77 -3.13 -14.40 2.47
CA SER A 77 -1.89 -15.02 2.95
C SER A 77 -0.66 -14.75 2.04
N GLY A 78 0.52 -14.52 2.62
CA GLY A 78 1.76 -14.32 1.85
C GLY A 78 2.10 -12.85 1.62
N TRP A 79 2.29 -12.43 0.37
CA TRP A 79 2.76 -11.07 0.05
C TRP A 79 1.82 -9.92 0.48
N PRO A 80 0.49 -9.97 0.21
CA PRO A 80 -0.41 -8.87 0.60
C PRO A 80 -0.36 -8.61 2.11
N GLU A 81 -0.39 -9.68 2.89
CA GLU A 81 -0.26 -9.65 4.34
C GLU A 81 1.05 -9.02 4.83
N ARG A 82 2.19 -9.39 4.22
CA ARG A 82 3.49 -8.78 4.58
C ARG A 82 3.51 -7.29 4.28
N LEU A 83 2.93 -6.88 3.16
CA LEU A 83 2.85 -5.46 2.78
C LEU A 83 1.98 -4.65 3.74
N VAL A 84 0.84 -5.19 4.18
CA VAL A 84 0.02 -4.54 5.23
C VAL A 84 0.79 -4.42 6.55
N ALA A 85 1.55 -5.45 6.93
CA ALA A 85 2.39 -5.37 8.13
C ALA A 85 3.51 -4.32 8.00
N VAL A 86 4.16 -4.23 6.83
CA VAL A 86 5.16 -3.19 6.53
C VAL A 86 4.53 -1.80 6.58
N TRP A 87 3.33 -1.62 6.02
CA TRP A 87 2.60 -0.36 6.10
C TRP A 87 2.32 0.04 7.55
N ALA A 88 1.78 -0.88 8.36
CA ALA A 88 1.49 -0.62 9.78
C ALA A 88 2.76 -0.28 10.57
N ALA A 89 3.86 -1.01 10.35
CA ALA A 89 5.15 -0.74 10.98
C ALA A 89 5.71 0.64 10.57
N SER A 90 5.57 1.00 9.30
CA SER A 90 6.06 2.27 8.76
C SER A 90 5.26 3.46 9.30
N LEU A 91 3.93 3.36 9.41
CA LEU A 91 3.11 4.37 10.08
C LEU A 91 3.45 4.52 11.55
N THR A 92 3.67 3.40 12.25
CA THR A 92 4.09 3.43 13.66
C THR A 92 5.46 4.10 13.81
N GLY A 93 6.43 3.76 12.96
CA GLY A 93 7.75 4.38 12.96
C GLY A 93 7.69 5.89 12.65
N THR A 94 6.84 6.29 11.72
CA THR A 94 6.57 7.69 11.38
C THR A 94 6.03 8.45 12.59
N ALA A 95 5.08 7.88 13.32
CA ALA A 95 4.49 8.48 14.52
C ALA A 95 5.50 8.64 15.66
N LEU A 96 6.48 7.72 15.78
CA LEU A 96 7.51 7.75 16.82
C LEU A 96 8.67 8.71 16.52
N LEU A 97 8.93 9.03 15.25
CA LEU A 97 10.09 9.83 14.81
C LEU A 97 9.68 11.07 14.00
N PRO A 98 8.73 11.90 14.48
CA PRO A 98 8.15 12.97 13.69
C PRO A 98 9.19 14.01 13.24
N GLY A 99 9.07 14.47 11.99
CA GLY A 99 9.91 15.52 11.42
C GLY A 99 11.35 15.09 11.06
N THR A 100 11.63 13.80 11.06
CA THR A 100 12.93 13.25 10.63
C THR A 100 12.88 12.80 9.17
N VAL A 101 14.04 12.80 8.49
CA VAL A 101 14.17 12.21 7.14
C VAL A 101 13.76 10.73 7.14
N ALA A 102 13.98 10.02 8.24
CA ALA A 102 13.53 8.65 8.40
C ALA A 102 12.00 8.54 8.37
N ALA A 103 11.27 9.43 9.04
CA ALA A 103 9.81 9.47 8.96
C ALA A 103 9.30 9.76 7.54
N ASP A 104 9.94 10.69 6.81
CA ASP A 104 9.59 10.95 5.40
C ASP A 104 9.74 9.68 4.54
N ILE A 105 10.83 8.93 4.72
CA ILE A 105 11.07 7.66 4.01
C ILE A 105 10.02 6.61 4.42
N MET A 106 9.71 6.51 5.71
CA MET A 106 8.72 5.55 6.22
C MET A 106 7.32 5.84 5.67
N ILE A 107 6.93 7.11 5.54
CA ILE A 107 5.66 7.49 4.89
C ILE A 107 5.64 6.99 3.45
N VAL A 108 6.70 7.23 2.67
CA VAL A 108 6.77 6.74 1.28
C VAL A 108 6.70 5.22 1.21
N VAL A 109 7.41 4.52 2.10
CA VAL A 109 7.36 3.05 2.19
C VAL A 109 5.96 2.57 2.54
N ALA A 110 5.27 3.21 3.49
CA ALA A 110 3.89 2.91 3.80
C ALA A 110 3.05 3.04 2.53
N LEU A 111 3.06 4.21 1.91
CA LEU A 111 2.25 4.54 0.74
C LEU A 111 2.38 3.51 -0.39
N VAL A 112 3.61 3.11 -0.71
CA VAL A 112 3.88 2.09 -1.73
C VAL A 112 3.43 0.70 -1.27
N ALA A 113 3.66 0.35 -0.01
CA ALA A 113 3.32 -0.96 0.52
C ALA A 113 1.81 -1.22 0.48
N LEU A 114 0.97 -0.28 0.91
CA LEU A 114 -0.47 -0.49 0.92
C LEU A 114 -1.08 -0.42 -0.49
N ALA A 115 -0.60 0.46 -1.36
CA ALA A 115 -0.98 0.45 -2.78
C ALA A 115 -0.67 -0.91 -3.44
N GLY A 116 0.53 -1.46 -3.19
CA GLY A 116 0.92 -2.79 -3.64
C GLY A 116 0.06 -3.91 -3.04
N ALA A 117 -0.26 -3.82 -1.74
CA ALA A 117 -1.13 -4.78 -1.07
C ALA A 117 -2.53 -4.78 -1.69
N ALA A 118 -3.12 -3.60 -1.91
CA ALA A 118 -4.42 -3.43 -2.54
C ALA A 118 -4.44 -4.08 -3.94
N ALA A 119 -3.46 -3.78 -4.79
CA ALA A 119 -3.35 -4.36 -6.12
C ALA A 119 -3.28 -5.90 -6.11
N LEU A 120 -2.50 -6.49 -5.19
CA LEU A 120 -2.44 -7.94 -5.04
C LEU A 120 -3.75 -8.54 -4.49
N MET A 121 -4.47 -7.82 -3.62
CA MET A 121 -5.76 -8.25 -3.10
C MET A 121 -6.84 -8.28 -4.18
N VAL A 122 -6.85 -7.34 -5.14
CA VAL A 122 -7.84 -7.32 -6.25
C VAL A 122 -7.86 -8.67 -6.98
N ARG A 123 -6.68 -9.15 -7.39
CA ARG A 123 -6.57 -10.43 -8.13
C ARG A 123 -7.12 -11.58 -7.29
N ARG A 124 -6.69 -11.68 -6.04
CA ARG A 124 -7.05 -12.79 -5.15
C ARG A 124 -8.50 -12.78 -4.71
N PHE A 125 -9.10 -11.60 -4.53
CA PHE A 125 -10.51 -11.47 -4.23
C PHE A 125 -11.38 -11.70 -5.46
N GLY A 126 -10.86 -11.47 -6.67
CA GLY A 126 -11.52 -11.85 -7.91
C GLY A 126 -11.66 -13.37 -8.07
N ASP A 127 -10.68 -14.14 -7.58
CA ASP A 127 -10.65 -15.61 -7.67
C ASP A 127 -11.57 -16.31 -6.64
N ASP A 128 -11.97 -15.62 -5.56
CA ASP A 128 -12.81 -16.17 -4.49
C ASP A 128 -14.24 -15.60 -4.58
N GLU A 129 -15.23 -16.46 -4.83
CA GLU A 129 -16.64 -16.07 -4.96
C GLU A 129 -17.17 -15.25 -3.77
N ARG A 130 -16.70 -15.54 -2.56
CA ARG A 130 -17.13 -14.83 -1.33
C ARG A 130 -16.59 -13.41 -1.26
N TRP A 131 -15.45 -13.15 -1.91
CA TRP A 131 -14.74 -11.87 -1.89
C TRP A 131 -14.89 -11.06 -3.18
N ARG A 132 -15.43 -11.68 -4.24
CA ARG A 132 -15.66 -11.06 -5.54
C ARG A 132 -16.38 -9.70 -5.49
N PRO A 133 -17.40 -9.47 -4.63
CA PRO A 133 -18.04 -8.15 -4.53
C PRO A 133 -17.10 -7.03 -4.06
N ALA A 134 -16.09 -7.34 -3.25
CA ALA A 134 -15.11 -6.38 -2.77
C ALA A 134 -14.00 -6.08 -3.79
N ALA A 135 -13.78 -6.98 -4.77
CA ALA A 135 -12.71 -6.84 -5.75
C ALA A 135 -12.89 -5.59 -6.63
N ARG A 136 -14.12 -5.27 -7.05
CA ARG A 136 -14.37 -4.15 -7.97
C ARG A 136 -14.10 -2.76 -7.34
N PRO A 137 -14.57 -2.44 -6.12
CA PRO A 137 -14.16 -1.21 -5.45
C PRO A 137 -12.64 -1.14 -5.22
N LEU A 138 -12.02 -2.26 -4.83
CA LEU A 138 -10.56 -2.31 -4.61
C LEU A 138 -9.77 -2.09 -5.90
N GLU A 139 -10.28 -2.56 -7.04
CA GLU A 139 -9.68 -2.31 -8.35
C GLU A 139 -9.60 -0.80 -8.62
N TRP A 140 -10.72 -0.08 -8.50
CA TRP A 140 -10.77 1.38 -8.66
C TRP A 140 -9.87 2.11 -7.67
N LEU A 141 -9.87 1.71 -6.40
CA LEU A 141 -9.01 2.31 -5.39
C LEU A 141 -7.53 2.05 -5.65
N SER A 142 -7.17 0.85 -6.12
CA SER A 142 -5.78 0.50 -6.46
C SER A 142 -5.28 1.28 -7.67
N LEU A 143 -6.13 1.49 -8.69
CA LEU A 143 -5.83 2.34 -9.83
C LEU A 143 -5.69 3.80 -9.40
N GLY A 144 -6.57 4.28 -8.51
CA GLY A 144 -6.49 5.61 -7.90
C GLY A 144 -5.19 5.79 -7.12
N ALA A 145 -4.80 4.80 -6.31
CA ALA A 145 -3.56 4.83 -5.53
C ALA A 145 -2.33 4.86 -6.44
N GLY A 146 -2.28 4.02 -7.48
CA GLY A 146 -1.21 4.03 -8.47
C GLY A 146 -1.11 5.35 -9.24
N GLY A 147 -2.25 5.91 -9.63
CA GLY A 147 -2.33 7.23 -10.27
C GLY A 147 -1.86 8.36 -9.36
N ALA A 148 -2.32 8.39 -8.11
CA ALA A 148 -1.90 9.39 -7.13
C ALA A 148 -0.39 9.27 -6.79
N LEU A 149 0.17 8.05 -6.75
CA LEU A 149 1.61 7.84 -6.58
C LEU A 149 2.42 8.34 -7.80
N ALA A 150 1.91 8.16 -9.02
CA ALA A 150 2.51 8.70 -10.22
C ALA A 150 2.49 10.24 -10.22
N VAL A 151 1.37 10.86 -9.81
CA VAL A 151 1.25 12.31 -9.63
C VAL A 151 2.22 12.80 -8.55
N LEU A 152 2.33 12.10 -7.42
CA LEU A 152 3.28 12.44 -6.35
C LEU A 152 4.73 12.44 -6.86
N THR A 153 5.09 11.42 -7.64
CA THR A 153 6.41 11.31 -8.27
C THR A 153 6.66 12.46 -9.24
N TYR A 154 5.66 12.81 -10.06
CA TYR A 154 5.74 13.94 -10.98
C TYR A 154 5.94 15.27 -10.25
N VAL A 155 5.12 15.56 -9.23
CA VAL A 155 5.21 16.81 -8.45
C VAL A 155 6.54 16.90 -7.69
N ALA A 156 7.11 15.76 -7.28
CA ALA A 156 8.39 15.70 -6.58
C ALA A 156 9.60 16.06 -7.46
N LEU A 157 9.55 15.84 -8.78
CA LEU A 157 10.74 15.87 -9.65
C LEU A 157 11.01 17.19 -10.41
N PRO A 158 10.02 18.05 -10.74
CA PRO A 158 10.32 19.45 -11.10
C PRO A 158 9.29 20.50 -10.63
N GLY A 159 8.19 20.10 -9.98
CA GLY A 159 6.97 20.89 -9.88
C GLY A 159 6.81 21.73 -8.61
N HIS A 160 7.73 22.64 -8.27
CA HIS A 160 7.58 23.73 -7.27
C HIS A 160 7.01 23.37 -5.87
N ARG A 161 6.78 22.08 -5.56
CA ARG A 161 6.20 21.50 -4.34
C ARG A 161 4.83 22.05 -3.92
N VAL A 162 4.15 22.82 -4.76
CA VAL A 162 2.93 23.58 -4.41
C VAL A 162 1.72 22.67 -4.16
N MET A 163 1.71 21.42 -4.65
CA MET A 163 0.57 20.49 -4.48
C MET A 163 0.91 19.18 -3.77
N VAL A 164 2.10 19.08 -3.15
CA VAL A 164 2.54 17.81 -2.54
C VAL A 164 1.60 17.40 -1.40
N GLY A 165 1.21 18.35 -0.55
CA GLY A 165 0.29 18.08 0.56
C GLY A 165 -1.05 17.50 0.11
N THR A 166 -1.70 18.10 -0.88
CA THR A 166 -2.97 17.62 -1.42
C THR A 166 -2.88 16.19 -1.95
N VAL A 167 -1.81 15.87 -2.69
CA VAL A 167 -1.61 14.54 -3.25
C VAL A 167 -1.40 13.52 -2.14
N GLU A 168 -0.58 13.84 -1.15
CA GLU A 168 -0.34 12.96 0.00
C GLU A 168 -1.63 12.69 0.80
N TRP A 169 -2.45 13.72 1.07
CA TRP A 169 -3.74 13.55 1.75
C TRP A 169 -4.74 12.73 0.92
N SER A 170 -4.77 12.94 -0.40
CA SER A 170 -5.61 12.13 -1.29
C SER A 170 -5.21 10.67 -1.27
N LEU A 171 -3.91 10.38 -1.25
CA LEU A 171 -3.38 9.03 -1.20
C LEU A 171 -3.74 8.36 0.13
N LEU A 172 -3.60 9.08 1.24
CA LEU A 172 -4.00 8.61 2.56
C LEU A 172 -5.52 8.36 2.67
N GLY A 173 -6.33 9.20 2.01
CA GLY A 173 -7.77 9.00 1.88
C GLY A 173 -8.11 7.72 1.11
N ILE A 174 -7.41 7.45 0.00
CA ILE A 174 -7.56 6.22 -0.79
C ILE A 174 -7.17 4.99 0.05
N GLU A 175 -6.06 5.05 0.78
CA GLU A 175 -5.61 3.99 1.68
C GLU A 175 -6.63 3.68 2.77
N THR A 176 -7.18 4.73 3.38
CA THR A 176 -8.22 4.60 4.40
C THR A 176 -9.49 3.98 3.79
N ALA A 177 -9.85 4.36 2.57
CA ALA A 177 -10.97 3.77 1.85
C ALA A 177 -10.76 2.27 1.54
N VAL A 178 -9.54 1.87 1.18
CA VAL A 178 -9.18 0.45 0.99
C VAL A 178 -9.46 -0.35 2.27
N LEU A 179 -8.97 0.14 3.42
CA LEU A 179 -9.21 -0.54 4.71
C LEU A 179 -10.69 -0.57 5.08
N ALA A 180 -11.42 0.51 4.82
CA ALA A 180 -12.86 0.59 5.06
C ALA A 180 -13.65 -0.42 4.23
N VAL A 181 -13.36 -0.54 2.93
CA VAL A 181 -14.00 -1.53 2.04
C VAL A 181 -13.78 -2.94 2.56
N VAL A 182 -12.54 -3.27 2.92
CA VAL A 182 -12.20 -4.60 3.45
C VAL A 182 -12.90 -4.87 4.78
N ALA A 183 -12.93 -3.90 5.69
CA ALA A 183 -13.60 -4.02 6.99
C ALA A 183 -15.13 -4.20 6.85
N VAL A 184 -15.77 -3.42 5.98
CA VAL A 184 -17.22 -3.52 5.70
C VAL A 184 -17.55 -4.89 5.12
N HIS A 185 -16.76 -5.36 4.14
CA HIS A 185 -17.00 -6.66 3.52
C HIS A 185 -16.80 -7.82 4.50
N LEU A 186 -15.74 -7.76 5.31
CA LEU A 186 -15.50 -8.73 6.37
C LEU A 186 -16.67 -8.79 7.36
N THR A 187 -17.20 -7.63 7.76
CA THR A 187 -18.38 -7.54 8.64
C THR A 187 -19.60 -8.22 8.01
N ARG A 188 -19.88 -7.94 6.73
CA ARG A 188 -20.98 -8.59 5.99
C ARG A 188 -20.84 -10.11 5.95
N ILE A 189 -19.65 -10.63 5.65
CA ILE A 189 -19.39 -12.08 5.67
C ILE A 189 -19.68 -12.64 7.07
N THR A 190 -19.14 -12.03 8.12
CA THR A 190 -19.34 -12.53 9.49
C THR A 190 -20.79 -12.54 9.95
N TRP A 191 -21.62 -11.61 9.47
CA TRP A 191 -23.06 -11.60 9.74
C TRP A 191 -23.82 -12.64 8.94
N SER A 192 -23.51 -12.81 7.65
CA SER A 192 -24.13 -13.86 6.84
C SER A 192 -23.90 -15.27 7.38
N LEU A 193 -22.76 -15.52 8.05
CA LEU A 193 -22.50 -16.79 8.74
C LEU A 193 -23.30 -16.95 10.04
N ALA A 194 -23.73 -15.85 10.67
CA ALA A 194 -24.48 -15.87 11.92
C ALA A 194 -25.98 -16.14 11.69
N ASP A 195 -26.50 -15.71 10.55
CA ASP A 195 -27.91 -15.86 10.17
C ASP A 195 -28.22 -17.22 9.54
N ALA A 196 -27.19 -18.02 9.20
CA ALA A 196 -27.38 -19.40 8.79
C ALA A 196 -28.16 -20.11 9.91
N PRO A 197 -29.44 -20.49 9.69
CA PRO A 197 -30.24 -21.14 10.71
C PRO A 197 -29.43 -22.32 11.18
N SER A 198 -29.20 -22.43 12.49
CA SER A 198 -28.70 -23.65 13.10
C SER A 198 -29.61 -24.73 12.54
N ALA A 199 -29.14 -25.49 11.56
CA ALA A 199 -29.97 -26.46 10.88
C ALA A 199 -30.44 -27.36 12.01
N THR A 200 -31.69 -27.17 12.43
CA THR A 200 -32.32 -27.97 13.46
C THR A 200 -32.03 -29.37 13.00
N PRO A 201 -31.24 -30.16 13.76
CA PRO A 201 -30.80 -31.47 13.29
C PRO A 201 -32.07 -32.15 12.83
N ALA A 202 -32.19 -32.34 11.50
CA ALA A 202 -33.42 -32.81 10.90
C ALA A 202 -33.79 -34.04 11.73
N PRO A 203 -35.00 -34.07 12.34
CA PRO A 203 -35.36 -35.10 13.31
C PRO A 203 -34.97 -36.40 12.65
N ALA A 204 -34.04 -37.13 13.26
CA ALA A 204 -33.39 -38.28 12.68
C ALA A 204 -34.47 -39.13 12.04
N VAL A 205 -34.64 -38.99 10.72
CA VAL A 205 -35.59 -39.80 9.98
C VAL A 205 -34.97 -41.16 10.09
N ALA A 206 -35.58 -41.96 10.96
CA ALA A 206 -35.14 -43.28 11.35
C ALA A 206 -34.57 -43.96 10.11
N ALA A 207 -33.27 -44.25 10.19
CA ALA A 207 -32.51 -44.84 9.11
C ALA A 207 -33.31 -46.01 8.54
N MET A 208 -33.91 -45.78 7.37
CA MET A 208 -34.42 -46.86 6.56
C MET A 208 -33.17 -47.54 6.01
N PRO A 209 -32.92 -48.82 6.34
CA PRO A 209 -31.70 -49.51 5.94
C PRO A 209 -31.74 -49.70 4.42
N VAL A 210 -31.08 -48.81 3.68
CA VAL A 210 -30.84 -49.02 2.26
C VAL A 210 -29.72 -50.06 2.18
N ALA A 211 -30.11 -51.28 1.88
CA ALA A 211 -29.21 -52.38 1.57
C ALA A 211 -28.27 -51.95 0.44
N PHE A 212 -26.99 -51.82 0.78
CA PHE A 212 -25.93 -51.67 -0.21
C PHE A 212 -25.80 -52.99 -0.98
N THR A 213 -26.43 -53.06 -2.15
CA THR A 213 -26.06 -54.03 -3.17
C THR A 213 -24.64 -53.70 -3.64
N SER A 214 -23.72 -54.59 -3.32
CA SER A 214 -22.35 -54.62 -3.80
C SER A 214 -22.32 -54.75 -5.33
N ALA A 215 -22.07 -53.64 -6.02
CA ALA A 215 -21.73 -53.67 -7.44
C ALA A 215 -20.21 -53.96 -7.58
N PRO A 216 -19.81 -54.86 -8.50
CA PRO A 216 -18.42 -55.26 -8.68
C PRO A 216 -17.57 -54.13 -9.28
N ALA A 217 -16.34 -54.04 -8.77
CA ALA A 217 -15.31 -53.11 -9.22
C ALA A 217 -14.95 -53.34 -10.69
N MET A 218 -15.19 -52.33 -11.52
CA MET A 218 -14.62 -52.27 -12.87
C MET A 218 -13.25 -51.55 -12.81
N PRO A 219 -12.21 -52.10 -13.46
CA PRO A 219 -10.89 -51.47 -13.53
C PRO A 219 -10.92 -50.25 -14.45
N VAL A 220 -10.77 -49.06 -13.88
CA VAL A 220 -10.60 -47.82 -14.64
C VAL A 220 -9.16 -47.75 -15.14
N ALA A 221 -9.01 -47.90 -16.46
CA ALA A 221 -7.75 -47.75 -17.18
C ALA A 221 -7.20 -46.32 -17.03
N ALA A 222 -5.90 -46.23 -16.77
CA ALA A 222 -5.16 -44.99 -16.63
C ALA A 222 -5.11 -44.20 -17.96
N PRO A 223 -5.49 -42.91 -17.99
CA PRO A 223 -5.30 -42.09 -19.17
C PRO A 223 -3.82 -41.68 -19.31
N ALA A 224 -3.28 -41.95 -20.50
CA ALA A 224 -1.94 -41.58 -20.92
C ALA A 224 -1.76 -40.04 -20.96
N MET A 225 -0.62 -39.57 -20.45
CA MET A 225 -0.18 -38.18 -20.54
C MET A 225 0.11 -37.78 -22.00
N PRO A 226 -0.46 -36.68 -22.52
CA PRO A 226 0.04 -36.07 -23.74
C PRO A 226 1.28 -35.20 -23.46
N ALA A 227 2.24 -35.35 -24.37
CA ALA A 227 3.54 -34.71 -24.38
C ALA A 227 3.47 -33.17 -24.42
N ALA A 228 4.45 -32.55 -23.77
CA ALA A 228 4.68 -31.11 -23.74
C ALA A 228 5.11 -30.58 -25.12
N THR A 229 4.30 -29.71 -25.71
CA THR A 229 4.67 -28.94 -26.91
C THR A 229 5.36 -27.64 -26.47
N ALA A 230 6.63 -27.51 -26.82
CA ALA A 230 7.42 -26.31 -26.62
C ALA A 230 6.94 -25.17 -27.54
N VAL A 231 6.81 -23.96 -27.00
CA VAL A 231 6.53 -22.73 -27.75
C VAL A 231 7.80 -21.88 -27.79
N PRO A 232 8.27 -21.43 -28.98
CA PRO A 232 9.45 -20.57 -29.09
C PRO A 232 9.14 -19.11 -28.74
N ALA A 233 10.09 -18.50 -28.01
CA ALA A 233 10.10 -17.09 -27.67
C ALA A 233 10.46 -16.23 -28.89
N SER A 234 9.59 -15.27 -29.23
CA SER A 234 9.86 -14.22 -30.21
C SER A 234 10.30 -12.95 -29.48
N VAL A 235 11.59 -12.63 -29.60
CA VAL A 235 12.22 -11.39 -29.13
C VAL A 235 12.08 -10.34 -30.25
N ALA A 236 11.31 -9.28 -30.01
CA ALA A 236 11.30 -8.09 -30.85
C ALA A 236 12.00 -6.95 -30.11
N ALA A 237 13.22 -6.64 -30.55
CA ALA A 237 13.98 -5.47 -30.15
C ALA A 237 13.36 -4.22 -30.80
N ALA A 238 13.19 -3.15 -30.02
CA ALA A 238 12.87 -1.83 -30.54
C ALA A 238 13.87 -0.79 -30.02
N THR A 239 14.42 -0.08 -31.00
CA THR A 239 15.46 0.96 -31.04
C THR A 239 15.22 2.17 -30.14
N PRO A 240 16.29 2.81 -29.62
CA PRO A 240 16.20 4.11 -28.93
C PRO A 240 16.13 5.29 -29.93
N VAL A 241 15.26 6.25 -29.61
CA VAL A 241 15.06 7.54 -30.30
C VAL A 241 16.05 8.59 -29.73
N PRO A 242 16.61 9.51 -30.54
CA PRO A 242 17.59 10.49 -30.07
C PRO A 242 16.97 11.64 -29.27
N VAL A 243 17.71 12.10 -28.27
CA VAL A 243 17.39 13.19 -27.34
C VAL A 243 17.66 14.53 -28.02
N GLU A 244 16.61 15.35 -28.17
CA GLU A 244 16.69 16.72 -28.67
C GLU A 244 17.12 17.68 -27.54
N SER A 245 18.09 18.53 -27.84
CA SER A 245 18.78 19.40 -26.89
C SER A 245 18.00 20.68 -26.61
N ALA A 246 17.93 21.05 -25.33
CA ALA A 246 17.28 22.25 -24.82
C ALA A 246 17.99 23.56 -25.23
N PRO A 247 17.26 24.69 -25.39
CA PRO A 247 17.87 26.01 -25.45
C PRO A 247 18.11 26.60 -24.05
N THR A 248 19.35 27.06 -23.86
CA THR A 248 19.85 27.82 -22.70
C THR A 248 19.18 29.20 -22.62
N VAL A 249 18.47 29.48 -21.53
CA VAL A 249 17.96 30.82 -21.20
C VAL A 249 18.95 31.54 -20.29
N VAL A 250 19.45 32.68 -20.76
CA VAL A 250 20.33 33.61 -20.07
C VAL A 250 19.51 34.49 -19.11
N PRO A 251 19.80 34.54 -17.79
CA PRO A 251 19.19 35.53 -16.91
C PRO A 251 19.98 36.85 -16.91
N ALA A 252 19.24 37.95 -17.10
CA ALA A 252 19.73 39.34 -17.11
C ALA A 252 20.08 39.87 -15.70
N PRO A 253 20.97 40.88 -15.59
CA PRO A 253 21.48 41.38 -14.31
C PRO A 253 20.55 42.36 -13.58
N THR A 254 20.30 42.04 -12.31
CA THR A 254 20.37 42.89 -11.10
C THR A 254 20.05 44.39 -11.20
N ARG A 255 18.93 44.80 -10.58
CA ARG A 255 18.77 46.16 -10.02
C ARG A 255 18.92 46.13 -8.50
N SER A 256 20.02 46.69 -8.03
CA SER A 256 20.34 47.01 -6.64
C SER A 256 19.42 48.10 -6.09
N ARG A 257 18.77 47.85 -4.96
CA ARG A 257 18.02 48.85 -4.17
C ARG A 257 18.85 49.21 -2.92
N PRO A 258 18.96 50.50 -2.56
CA PRO A 258 19.87 50.95 -1.50
C PRO A 258 19.43 50.50 -0.10
N VAL A 259 20.44 50.12 0.67
CA VAL A 259 20.42 49.69 2.07
C VAL A 259 20.27 50.91 2.98
N SER A 260 19.31 50.84 3.91
CA SER A 260 19.20 51.76 5.05
C SER A 260 19.99 51.17 6.24
N PRO A 261 20.81 51.96 6.95
CA PRO A 261 21.73 51.42 7.96
C PRO A 261 21.11 51.32 9.36
N ALA A 262 21.77 50.48 10.17
CA ALA A 262 21.77 50.44 11.64
C ALA A 262 20.73 49.55 12.35
N ARG A 263 21.03 48.24 12.42
CA ARG A 263 20.85 47.49 13.67
C ARG A 263 21.93 46.43 13.85
N THR A 264 22.66 46.58 14.95
CA THR A 264 23.75 45.76 15.47
C THR A 264 23.45 44.24 15.43
N PRO A 265 24.31 43.38 14.87
CA PRO A 265 24.10 41.94 14.90
C PRO A 265 24.66 41.33 16.19
N ALA A 266 23.77 40.70 16.96
CA ALA A 266 24.15 39.67 17.90
C ALA A 266 24.62 38.43 17.12
N ARG A 267 25.80 37.93 17.50
CA ARG A 267 26.50 36.78 16.95
C ARG A 267 25.62 35.52 17.00
N MET A 268 25.13 35.06 15.85
CA MET A 268 24.32 33.85 15.71
C MET A 268 25.22 32.69 15.23
N PRO A 269 25.14 31.49 15.83
CA PRO A 269 26.00 30.36 15.46
C PRO A 269 25.63 29.80 14.08
N ALA A 270 26.67 29.32 13.38
CA ALA A 270 26.61 28.79 12.02
C ALA A 270 25.52 27.71 11.86
N ARG A 271 24.54 27.99 11.00
CA ARG A 271 23.58 26.98 10.50
C ARG A 271 24.31 26.05 9.55
N THR A 272 24.39 24.78 9.92
CA THR A 272 24.73 23.68 9.01
C THR A 272 23.73 23.63 7.84
N PRO A 273 24.17 23.45 6.59
CA PRO A 273 23.28 23.37 5.44
C PRO A 273 22.45 22.09 5.52
N ALA A 274 21.15 22.24 5.79
CA ALA A 274 20.19 21.14 5.75
C ALA A 274 20.11 20.59 4.31
N MET A 275 20.61 19.38 4.11
CA MET A 275 20.41 18.62 2.88
C MET A 275 18.90 18.46 2.66
N SER A 276 18.36 19.05 1.59
CA SER A 276 16.91 18.98 1.33
C SER A 276 16.50 17.53 1.06
N ALA A 277 15.44 17.07 1.72
CA ALA A 277 14.91 15.70 1.61
C ALA A 277 14.69 15.24 0.15
N GLY A 278 14.38 16.17 -0.77
CA GLY A 278 14.24 15.87 -2.19
C GLY A 278 15.53 15.36 -2.86
N ARG A 279 16.71 15.80 -2.40
CA ARG A 279 18.00 15.32 -2.93
C ARG A 279 18.34 13.92 -2.41
N ALA A 280 17.88 13.58 -1.20
CA ALA A 280 18.00 12.24 -0.64
C ALA A 280 17.09 11.24 -1.37
N LEU A 281 15.85 11.62 -1.68
CA LEU A 281 14.92 10.79 -2.44
C LEU A 281 15.44 10.49 -3.86
N ALA A 282 16.00 11.49 -4.55
CA ALA A 282 16.59 11.33 -5.87
C ALA A 282 17.84 10.43 -5.86
N MET A 283 18.68 10.49 -4.81
CA MET A 283 19.84 9.60 -4.67
C MET A 283 19.46 8.16 -4.31
N MET A 284 18.35 7.92 -3.59
CA MET A 284 17.88 6.59 -3.24
C MET A 284 17.22 5.84 -4.40
N LEU A 285 16.59 6.55 -5.35
CA LEU A 285 15.95 5.94 -6.53
C LEU A 285 16.92 5.66 -7.69
N ALA A 286 18.10 6.30 -7.70
CA ALA A 286 19.11 6.15 -8.74
C ALA A 286 19.80 4.75 -8.85
N PRO A 287 20.04 3.97 -7.77
CA PRO A 287 20.76 2.69 -7.88
C PRO A 287 19.88 1.55 -8.43
N ALA A 288 18.56 1.66 -8.34
CA ALA A 288 17.64 0.58 -8.71
C ALA A 288 17.54 0.34 -10.23
N MET A 289 17.99 1.29 -11.06
CA MET A 289 17.97 1.14 -12.53
C MET A 289 19.29 0.65 -13.14
N LYS A 290 20.37 0.46 -12.36
CA LYS A 290 21.69 0.09 -12.91
C LYS A 290 22.09 -1.38 -12.75
N SER A 291 21.22 -2.24 -12.18
CA SER A 291 21.57 -3.62 -11.82
C SER A 291 20.96 -4.73 -12.69
N THR A 292 20.24 -4.42 -13.77
CA THR A 292 19.62 -5.45 -14.64
C THR A 292 20.36 -5.74 -15.96
N SER A 293 21.54 -5.17 -16.19
CA SER A 293 22.33 -5.43 -17.41
C SER A 293 23.74 -5.99 -17.13
N SER A 294 23.87 -7.06 -16.33
CA SER A 294 25.13 -7.81 -16.27
C SER A 294 24.95 -9.21 -15.66
N SER A 295 24.24 -10.11 -16.35
CA SER A 295 24.31 -11.56 -16.06
C SER A 295 23.79 -12.38 -17.24
N ALA A 296 24.35 -12.15 -18.42
CA ALA A 296 24.13 -13.00 -19.60
C ALA A 296 25.44 -13.03 -20.39
N GLY A 297 26.44 -13.74 -19.87
CA GLY A 297 27.74 -13.79 -20.54
C GLY A 297 28.88 -14.34 -19.69
N GLN A 298 28.70 -15.51 -19.05
CA GLN A 298 29.88 -16.25 -18.59
C GLN A 298 29.64 -17.77 -18.69
N SER A 299 30.15 -18.34 -19.80
CA SER A 299 30.80 -19.66 -19.95
C SER A 299 30.24 -20.81 -19.11
N THR A 300 29.66 -21.91 -19.63
CA THR A 300 30.01 -22.72 -20.81
C THR A 300 31.50 -22.88 -21.08
N ARG A 301 32.21 -23.52 -20.15
CA ARG A 301 33.32 -24.46 -20.43
C ARG A 301 33.84 -25.01 -19.10
N VAL A 302 33.76 -26.33 -18.92
CA VAL A 302 34.83 -27.19 -18.37
C VAL A 302 34.33 -28.65 -18.39
N LEU A 303 34.96 -29.43 -19.29
CA LEU A 303 35.39 -30.84 -19.20
C LEU A 303 34.41 -31.88 -18.62
N SER A 304 33.97 -32.94 -19.32
CA SER A 304 34.73 -33.96 -20.07
C SER A 304 36.01 -34.43 -19.35
N ARG A 305 35.88 -35.44 -18.47
CA ARG A 305 36.77 -36.63 -18.43
C ARG A 305 36.34 -37.62 -17.33
N HIS A 306 36.37 -38.90 -17.73
CA HIS A 306 36.27 -40.17 -16.99
C HIS A 306 34.87 -40.66 -16.61
#